data_AF-A0A519Q328-F1
#
_entry.id   AF-A0A519Q328-F1
#
_cell.length_a   1.000
_cell.length_b   1.000
_cell.length_c   1.000
_cell.angle_alpha   90.00
_cell.angle_beta   90.00
_cell.angle_gamma   90.00
#
_symmetry.space_group_name_H-M   'P 1'
#
loop_
_entity.id
_entity.type
_entity.pdbx_description
1 polymer ?
#
loop_
_entity_poly.entity_id
_entity_poly.type
_entity_poly.pdbx_seq_one_letter_code
_entity_poly.pdbx_strand_id
1 'polypeptide(L)' 'MIDRRRLMFSAAAGAALAATGQAIAQTPDNAASQSLHALLQKVVEEMVLKSPETLTSLGLDKGPNAAMKRLLEDRSQAK' A
#
# COMPACT_ATOMS: atom_id res chain seq x y z
N MET A 1 -44.80 10.85 -18.63
CA MET A 1 -43.77 11.92 -18.70
C MET A 1 -43.03 11.95 -17.39
N ILE A 2 -41.69 11.98 -17.42
CA ILE A 2 -40.87 11.98 -16.19
C ILE A 2 -40.95 13.37 -15.54
N ASP A 3 -41.21 13.41 -14.22
CA ASP A 3 -41.33 14.67 -13.48
C ASP A 3 -39.94 15.17 -13.07
N ARG A 4 -39.47 16.20 -13.78
CA ARG A 4 -38.18 16.87 -13.56
C ARG A 4 -37.96 17.31 -12.11
N ARG A 5 -39.04 17.66 -11.39
CA ARG A 5 -38.94 18.17 -10.01
C ARG A 5 -38.64 17.03 -9.05
N ARG A 6 -39.27 15.87 -9.26
CA ARG A 6 -38.97 14.65 -8.50
C ARG A 6 -37.57 14.12 -8.80
N LEU A 7 -37.14 14.19 -10.06
CA LEU A 7 -35.78 13.83 -10.44
C LEU A 7 -34.76 14.70 -9.69
N MET A 8 -34.91 16.03 -9.74
CA MET A 8 -33.99 16.96 -9.06
C MET A 8 -33.98 16.77 -7.53
N PHE A 9 -35.13 16.50 -6.92
CA PHE A 9 -35.19 16.18 -5.48
C PHE A 9 -34.45 14.87 -5.14
N SER A 10 -34.63 13.82 -5.95
CA SER A 10 -33.95 12.55 -5.73
C SER A 10 -32.43 12.64 -5.96
N ALA A 11 -32.01 13.42 -6.94
CA ALA A 11 -30.60 13.69 -7.22
C ALA A 11 -29.95 14.50 -6.10
N ALA A 12 -30.64 15.52 -5.57
CA ALA A 12 -30.16 16.30 -4.43
C ALA A 12 -30.06 15.46 -3.15
N ALA A 13 -31.03 14.56 -2.90
CA ALA A 13 -30.98 13.63 -1.77
C ALA A 13 -29.82 12.62 -1.90
N GLY A 14 -29.56 12.09 -3.11
CA GLY A 14 -28.41 11.22 -3.37
C GLY A 14 -27.07 11.95 -3.23
N ALA A 15 -26.99 13.20 -3.67
CA ALA A 15 -25.80 14.04 -3.51
C ALA A 15 -25.54 14.40 -2.03
N ALA A 16 -26.59 14.66 -1.25
CA ALA A 16 -26.48 14.88 0.19
C ALA A 16 -25.98 13.61 0.91
N LEU A 17 -26.49 12.43 0.55
CA LEU A 17 -26.00 11.17 1.10
C LEU A 17 -24.52 10.92 0.74
N ALA A 18 -24.14 11.19 -0.52
CA ALA A 18 -22.75 11.07 -0.97
C ALA A 18 -21.82 12.10 -0.29
N ALA A 19 -22.31 13.30 0.01
CA ALA A 19 -21.57 14.32 0.74
C ALA A 19 -21.42 14.00 2.24
N THR A 20 -22.38 13.27 2.83
CA THR A 20 -22.30 12.76 4.22
C THR A 20 -21.59 11.41 4.32
N GLY A 21 -21.36 10.74 3.20
CA GLY A 21 -20.59 9.51 3.09
C GLY A 21 -19.12 9.81 3.32
N GLN A 22 -18.75 10.01 4.59
CA GLN A 22 -17.37 10.01 5.05
C GLN A 22 -16.67 8.80 4.42
N ALA A 23 -15.63 9.06 3.62
CA ALA A 23 -14.79 8.01 3.09
C ALA A 23 -14.32 7.15 4.28
N ILE A 24 -14.75 5.88 4.31
CA ILE A 24 -14.50 4.95 5.43
C ILE A 24 -13.03 4.51 5.46
N ALA A 25 -12.19 5.03 4.57
CA ALA A 25 -10.74 4.90 4.64
C ALA A 25 -10.17 5.82 5.73
N GLN A 26 -10.60 5.63 6.98
CA GLN A 26 -9.86 6.16 8.11
C GLN A 26 -8.68 5.24 8.35
N THR A 27 -7.46 5.73 8.11
CA THR A 27 -6.25 5.06 8.60
C THR A 27 -6.29 5.17 10.12
N PRO A 28 -6.49 4.07 10.87
CA PRO A 28 -6.46 4.17 12.31
C PRO A 28 -5.02 4.49 12.71
N ASP A 29 -4.79 5.73 13.12
CA ASP A 29 -3.54 6.18 13.73
C ASP A 29 -3.50 5.66 15.19
N ASN A 30 -3.50 4.34 15.33
CA ASN A 30 -3.48 3.66 16.61
C ASN A 30 -2.09 3.01 16.82
N ALA A 31 -1.63 2.98 18.06
CA ALA A 31 -0.29 2.44 18.38
C ALA A 31 -0.11 0.97 17.93
N ALA A 32 -1.21 0.23 17.80
CA ALA A 32 -1.22 -1.13 17.28
C ALA A 32 -0.93 -1.22 15.77
N SER A 33 -1.44 -0.29 14.95
CA SER A 33 -1.18 -0.26 13.51
C SER A 33 0.27 0.16 13.25
N GLN A 34 0.80 1.08 14.03
CA GLN A 34 2.20 1.50 13.95
C GLN A 34 3.16 0.37 14.34
N SER A 35 2.85 -0.40 15.40
CA SER A 35 3.68 -1.54 15.80
C SER A 35 3.64 -2.69 14.79
N LEU A 36 2.46 -2.98 14.24
CA LEU A 36 2.29 -3.93 13.14
C LEU A 36 3.09 -3.49 11.91
N HIS A 37 2.96 -2.23 11.51
CA HIS A 37 3.69 -1.69 10.36
C HIS A 37 5.21 -1.80 10.57
N ALA A 38 5.71 -1.51 11.77
CA ALA A 38 7.13 -1.67 12.10
C ALA A 38 7.59 -3.15 12.02
N LEU A 39 6.75 -4.10 12.42
CA LEU A 39 7.05 -5.53 12.26
C LEU A 39 7.08 -5.95 10.79
N LEU A 40 6.09 -5.52 10.00
CA LEU A 40 6.07 -5.80 8.56
C LEU A 40 7.27 -5.17 7.85
N GLN A 41 7.65 -3.96 8.24
CA GLN A 41 8.83 -3.29 7.69
C GLN A 41 10.10 -4.10 7.93
N LYS A 42 10.31 -4.64 9.14
CA LYS A 42 11.44 -5.52 9.43
C LYS A 42 11.43 -6.78 8.57
N VAL A 43 10.26 -7.40 8.40
CA VAL A 43 10.10 -8.59 7.57
C VAL A 43 10.46 -8.29 6.11
N VAL A 44 10.04 -7.14 5.59
CA VAL A 44 10.39 -6.69 4.23
C VAL A 44 11.89 -6.41 4.13
N GLU A 45 12.49 -5.75 5.12
CA GLU A 45 13.93 -5.51 5.14
C GLU A 45 14.74 -6.81 5.09
N GLU A 46 14.33 -7.83 5.84
CA GLU A 46 15.03 -9.11 5.88
C GLU A 46 14.81 -9.96 4.64
N MET A 47 13.58 -10.02 4.11
CA MET A 47 13.28 -10.90 2.99
C MET A 47 13.56 -10.25 1.63
N VAL A 48 13.39 -8.94 1.51
CA VAL A 48 13.49 -8.23 0.23
C VAL A 48 14.79 -7.45 0.12
N LEU A 49 15.14 -6.64 1.13
CA LEU A 49 16.31 -5.76 1.01
C LEU A 49 17.65 -6.50 1.17
N LYS A 50 17.68 -7.62 1.91
CA LYS A 50 18.88 -8.45 2.04
C LYS A 50 19.09 -9.45 0.89
N SER A 51 18.06 -9.73 0.08
CA SER A 51 18.16 -10.68 -1.04
C SER A 51 18.33 -9.92 -2.38
N PRO A 52 19.55 -9.86 -2.94
CA PRO A 52 19.79 -9.19 -4.22
C PRO A 52 18.98 -9.78 -5.39
N GLU A 53 18.72 -11.09 -5.38
CA GLU A 53 17.91 -11.77 -6.40
C GLU A 53 16.44 -11.32 -6.34
N THR A 54 15.87 -11.25 -5.13
CA THR A 54 14.49 -10.79 -4.90
C THR A 54 14.33 -9.30 -5.25
N LEU A 55 15.33 -8.49 -4.90
CA LEU A 55 15.33 -7.06 -5.17
C LEU A 55 15.39 -6.79 -6.69
N THR A 56 16.17 -7.60 -7.42
CA THR A 56 16.25 -7.56 -8.89
C THR A 56 14.96 -8.02 -9.55
N SER A 57 14.34 -9.11 -9.07
CA SER A 57 13.09 -9.63 -9.65
C SER A 57 11.91 -8.67 -9.49
N LEU A 58 11.87 -7.92 -8.38
CA LEU A 58 10.89 -6.86 -8.13
C LEU A 58 11.21 -5.53 -8.83
N GLY A 59 12.37 -5.42 -9.49
CA GLY A 59 12.79 -4.18 -10.16
C GLY A 59 13.18 -3.04 -9.21
N LEU A 60 13.42 -3.35 -7.92
CA LEU A 60 13.82 -2.39 -6.89
C LEU A 60 15.32 -2.06 -6.93
N ASP A 61 16.03 -2.62 -7.91
CA ASP A 61 17.49 -2.62 -8.06
C ASP A 61 18.04 -1.35 -8.74
N LYS A 62 17.43 -0.21 -8.42
CA LYS A 62 17.71 1.10 -9.03
C LYS A 62 18.16 2.10 -7.96
N GLY A 63 18.77 3.19 -8.40
CA GLY A 63 19.25 4.27 -7.51
C GLY A 63 20.20 3.73 -6.44
N PRO A 64 19.89 3.90 -5.13
CA PRO A 64 20.77 3.47 -4.05
C PRO A 64 21.03 1.95 -4.04
N ASN A 65 20.10 1.15 -4.57
CA ASN A 65 20.23 -0.32 -4.62
C ASN A 65 20.82 -0.84 -5.94
N ALA A 66 21.35 0.04 -6.80
CA ALA A 66 21.85 -0.35 -8.13
C ALA A 66 23.01 -1.38 -8.09
N ALA A 67 23.79 -1.40 -7.00
CA ALA A 67 24.86 -2.38 -6.80
C ALA A 67 24.34 -3.83 -6.72
N MET A 68 23.08 -4.02 -6.29
CA MET A 68 22.47 -5.34 -6.08
C MET A 68 22.32 -6.15 -7.38
N LYS A 69 22.29 -5.48 -8.55
CA LYS A 69 22.24 -6.10 -9.88
C LYS A 69 23.38 -7.08 -10.17
N ARG A 70 24.52 -6.92 -9.49
CA ARG A 70 25.74 -7.70 -9.73
C ARG A 70 26.01 -8.72 -8.62
N LEU A 71 25.13 -8.80 -7.63
CA LEU A 71 25.28 -9.66 -6.47
C LEU A 71 24.33 -10.86 -6.60
N LEU A 72 24.79 -12.02 -6.12
CA LEU A 72 23.95 -13.18 -5.88
C LEU A 72 23.88 -13.44 -4.38
N GLU A 73 22.84 -14.12 -3.94
CA GLU A 73 22.77 -14.54 -2.54
C GLU A 73 23.84 -15.59 -2.23
N ASP A 74 24.48 -15.44 -1.07
CA ASP A 74 25.26 -16.53 -0.52
C ASP A 74 24.32 -17.71 -0.20
N ARG A 75 24.63 -18.88 -0.75
CA ARG A 75 23.94 -20.15 -0.51
C ARG A 75 24.85 -21.16 0.19
N SER A 76 25.97 -20.70 0.74
CA SER A 76 26.84 -21.51 1.57
C SER A 76 26.15 -21.87 2.88
N GLN A 77 26.56 -22.99 3.46
CA GLN A 77 26.07 -23.45 4.77
C GLN A 77 26.53 -22.55 5.94
N ALA A 78 27.37 -21.55 5.67
CA ALA A 78 27.97 -20.67 6.68
C ALA A 78 27.24 -19.33 6.83
N LYS A 79 26.05 -19.20 6.22
CA LYS A 79 25.22 -17.99 6.22
C LYS A 79 24.58 -17.71 7.58
#